data_AF-A0A7Y0SMG7-F1
#
_entry.id   AF-A0A7Y0SMG7-F1
#
_cell.length_a   1.000
_cell.length_b   1.000
_cell.length_c   1.000
_cell.angle_alpha   90.00
_cell.angle_beta   90.00
_cell.angle_gamma   90.00
#
_symmetry.space_group_name_H-M   'P 1'
#
loop_
_entity.id
_entity.type
_entity.pdbx_description
1 polymer ?
#
loop_
_entity_poly.entity_id
_entity_poly.type
_entity_poly.pdbx_seq_one_letter_code
_entity_poly.pdbx_strand_id
1 'polypeptide(L)'
;MESTINKSKLSETDIITKFILPAIKGAGWDDMSQIRQEVKLRDGKVIVRGQAAARKKVKSADIVLYHKPSMPLAVVEAKANKHEIGKGMQQG
;
A
#
# COMPACT_ATOMS: atom_id res chain seq x y z
N MET A 1 22.86 -14.37 14.37
CA MET A 1 21.71 -14.61 15.27
C MET A 1 20.48 -14.10 14.54
N GLU A 2 19.77 -14.99 13.85
CA GLU A 2 18.53 -14.63 13.18
C GLU A 2 17.43 -14.71 14.23
N SER A 3 17.01 -13.54 14.73
CA SER A 3 15.85 -13.48 15.60
C SER A 3 14.65 -13.95 14.79
N THR A 4 14.05 -15.07 15.19
CA THR A 4 12.82 -15.60 14.62
C THR A 4 11.66 -14.69 15.00
N ILE A 5 11.59 -13.53 14.34
CA ILE A 5 10.51 -12.57 14.52
C ILE A 5 9.23 -13.22 14.02
N ASN A 6 8.28 -13.41 14.94
CA ASN A 6 6.97 -13.94 14.59
C ASN A 6 6.16 -12.87 13.84
N LYS A 7 6.10 -13.01 12.51
CA LYS A 7 5.39 -12.09 11.59
C LYS A 7 3.90 -11.94 11.92
N SER A 8 3.26 -12.91 12.57
CA SER A 8 1.83 -12.83 12.91
C SER A 8 1.52 -11.85 14.05
N LYS A 9 2.54 -11.43 14.80
CA LYS A 9 2.40 -10.43 15.88
C LYS A 9 2.66 -9.00 15.41
N LEU A 10 3.08 -8.81 14.17
CA LEU A 10 3.44 -7.51 13.62
C LEU A 10 2.21 -6.80 13.03
N SER A 11 2.22 -5.46 13.13
CA SER A 11 1.24 -4.62 12.43
C SER A 11 1.49 -4.60 10.91
N GLU A 12 0.54 -4.11 10.13
CA GLU A 12 0.75 -3.89 8.69
C GLU A 12 1.92 -2.95 8.43
N THR A 13 2.01 -1.86 9.20
CA THR A 13 3.14 -0.92 9.14
C THR A 13 4.48 -1.60 9.43
N ASP A 14 4.54 -2.48 10.43
CA ASP A 14 5.74 -3.26 10.72
C ASP A 14 6.09 -4.20 9.56
N ILE A 15 5.10 -4.85 8.95
CA ILE A 15 5.31 -5.73 7.80
C ILE A 15 5.84 -4.94 6.60
N ILE A 16 5.27 -3.77 6.31
CA ILE A 16 5.72 -2.86 5.26
C ILE A 16 7.18 -2.46 5.49
N THR A 17 7.47 -1.90 6.67
CA THR A 17 8.76 -1.27 6.95
C THR A 17 9.89 -2.27 7.14
N LYS A 18 9.62 -3.43 7.77
CA LYS A 18 10.65 -4.41 8.13
C LYS A 18 10.86 -5.50 7.07
N PHE A 19 9.88 -5.74 6.19
CA PHE A 19 9.97 -6.84 5.21
C PHE A 19 9.74 -6.38 3.78
N ILE A 20 8.64 -5.67 3.49
CA ILE A 20 8.27 -5.35 2.11
C ILE A 20 9.20 -4.30 1.51
N LEU A 21 9.40 -3.14 2.18
CA LEU A 21 10.29 -2.09 1.67
C LEU A 21 11.74 -2.57 1.50
N PRO A 22 12.35 -3.29 2.47
CA PRO A 22 13.68 -3.86 2.27
C PRO A 22 13.75 -4.84 1.09
N ALA A 23 12.71 -5.67 0.88
CA ALA A 23 12.68 -6.59 -0.24
C ALA A 23 12.56 -5.87 -1.60
N ILE A 24 11.72 -4.84 -1.69
CA ILE A 24 11.58 -4.02 -2.90
C ILE A 24 12.90 -3.29 -3.21
N LYS A 25 13.54 -2.69 -2.21
CA LYS A 25 14.86 -2.06 -2.35
C LYS A 25 15.93 -3.07 -2.76
N GLY A 26 15.93 -4.26 -2.14
CA GLY A 26 16.83 -5.36 -2.48
C GLY A 26 16.64 -5.89 -3.91
N ALA A 27 15.44 -5.74 -4.47
CA ALA A 27 15.15 -6.04 -5.88
C ALA A 27 15.62 -4.94 -6.86
N GLY A 28 16.25 -3.88 -6.37
CA GLY A 28 16.86 -2.82 -7.18
C GLY A 28 15.97 -1.61 -7.46
N TRP A 29 14.83 -1.47 -6.78
CA TRP A 29 13.98 -0.29 -6.89
C TRP A 29 14.54 0.89 -6.08
N ASP A 30 14.55 2.08 -6.68
CA ASP A 30 15.02 3.29 -6.03
C ASP A 30 13.95 3.92 -5.11
N ASP A 31 14.30 4.14 -3.84
CA ASP A 31 13.39 4.64 -2.81
C ASP A 31 12.92 6.08 -3.05
N MET A 32 13.78 6.91 -3.65
CA MET A 32 13.52 8.33 -3.81
C MET A 32 12.66 8.64 -5.03
N SER A 33 12.82 7.86 -6.10
CA SER A 33 12.20 8.12 -7.40
C SER A 33 11.11 7.12 -7.79
N GLN A 34 11.17 5.87 -7.32
CA GLN A 34 10.30 4.81 -7.82
C GLN A 34 9.33 4.24 -6.78
N ILE A 35 9.54 4.49 -5.48
CA ILE A 35 8.68 3.95 -4.41
C ILE A 35 7.91 5.09 -3.74
N ARG A 36 6.58 4.96 -3.63
CA ARG A 36 5.78 5.84 -2.77
C ARG A 36 4.83 5.05 -1.90
N GLN A 37 4.67 5.50 -0.66
CA GLN A 37 3.76 4.91 0.32
C GLN A 37 2.47 5.74 0.45
N GLU A 38 1.39 5.10 0.92
CA GLU A 38 0.09 5.73 1.23
C GLU A 38 -0.50 6.59 0.09
N VAL A 39 -0.33 6.14 -1.15
CA VAL A 39 -0.72 6.93 -2.33
C VAL A 39 -2.23 6.89 -2.51
N LYS A 40 -2.88 8.05 -2.52
CA LYS A 40 -4.30 8.17 -2.86
C LYS A 40 -4.51 7.81 -4.32
N LEU A 41 -5.37 6.83 -4.59
CA LEU A 41 -5.61 6.34 -5.95
C LEU A 41 -6.48 7.31 -6.78
N ARG A 42 -7.32 8.11 -6.11
CA ARG A 42 -8.23 9.08 -6.73
C ARG A 42 -8.45 10.27 -5.80
N ASP A 43 -8.96 11.39 -6.32
CA ASP A 43 -9.26 12.58 -5.51
C ASP A 43 -10.61 12.52 -4.75
N GLY A 44 -11.41 11.48 -5.00
CA GLY A 44 -12.68 11.24 -4.32
C GLY A 44 -13.85 11.88 -5.04
N LYS A 45 -14.94 11.10 -5.13
CA LYS A 45 -16.16 11.56 -5.79
C LYS A 45 -16.84 12.60 -4.89
N VAL A 46 -17.12 13.78 -5.45
CA VAL A 46 -17.99 14.77 -4.82
C VAL A 46 -19.43 14.25 -4.91
N ILE A 47 -20.11 14.23 -3.77
CA ILE A 47 -21.51 13.82 -3.65
C ILE A 47 -22.28 15.03 -3.16
N VAL A 48 -23.28 15.44 -3.93
CA VAL A 48 -24.19 16.54 -3.58
C VAL A 48 -25.57 15.95 -3.30
N ARG A 49 -26.18 16.33 -2.18
CA ARG A 49 -27.57 16.00 -1.80
C ARG A 49 -28.25 17.26 -1.26
N GLY A 50 -29.19 17.80 -2.03
CA GLY A 50 -29.83 19.08 -1.70
C GLY A 50 -28.80 20.20 -1.65
N GLN A 51 -28.78 20.98 -0.56
CA GLN A 51 -27.80 22.05 -0.32
C GLN A 51 -26.47 21.57 0.30
N ALA A 52 -26.33 20.27 0.61
CA ALA A 52 -25.14 19.72 1.22
C ALA A 52 -24.21 19.06 0.18
N ALA A 53 -22.92 19.41 0.23
CA ALA A 53 -21.87 18.77 -0.55
C ALA A 53 -20.87 18.09 0.38
N ALA A 54 -20.52 16.83 0.08
CA ALA A 54 -19.51 16.07 0.80
C ALA A 54 -18.59 15.34 -0.20
N ARG A 55 -17.34 15.10 0.18
CA ARG A 55 -16.39 14.34 -0.65
C ARG A 55 -16.24 12.93 -0.08
N LYS A 56 -16.46 11.90 -0.91
CA LYS A 56 -16.31 10.50 -0.47
C LYS A 56 -14.83 10.20 -0.23
N LYS A 57 -14.53 9.63 0.95
CA LYS A 57 -13.18 9.14 1.27
C LYS A 57 -12.74 8.11 0.23
N VAL A 58 -11.54 8.31 -0.31
CA VAL A 58 -10.94 7.41 -1.30
C VAL A 58 -10.10 6.33 -0.65
N LYS A 59 -9.94 5.24 -1.38
CA LYS A 59 -8.95 4.22 -1.05
C LYS A 59 -7.55 4.77 -1.36
N SER A 60 -6.62 4.52 -0.46
CA SER A 60 -5.18 4.69 -0.67
C SER A 60 -4.57 3.31 -0.86
N ALA A 61 -3.49 3.26 -1.61
CA ALA A 61 -2.62 2.09 -1.72
C ALA A 61 -1.47 2.18 -0.73
N ASP A 62 -1.06 1.06 -0.15
CA ASP A 62 0.03 1.03 0.83
C ASP A 62 1.37 1.40 0.19
N ILE A 63 1.69 0.81 -0.97
CA ILE A 63 2.89 1.12 -1.75
C ILE A 63 2.54 1.14 -3.24
N VAL A 64 3.07 2.13 -3.96
CA VAL A 64 3.00 2.22 -5.42
C VAL A 64 4.42 2.25 -5.98
N LEU A 65 4.67 1.38 -6.95
CA LEU A 65 5.91 1.30 -7.69
C LEU A 65 5.77 2.03 -9.02
N TYR A 66 6.74 2.88 -9.35
CA TYR A 66 6.77 3.72 -10.53
C TYR A 66 7.90 3.28 -11.45
N HIS A 67 7.58 2.93 -12.70
CA HIS A 67 8.63 2.66 -13.69
C HIS A 67 9.43 3.93 -14.01
N LYS A 68 8.74 5.07 -14.08
CA LYS A 68 9.28 6.43 -14.26
C LYS A 68 8.45 7.41 -13.44
N PRO A 69 8.94 8.63 -13.15
CA PRO A 69 8.14 9.66 -12.50
C PRO A 69 6.77 9.82 -13.18
N SER A 70 5.70 9.81 -12.38
CA SER A 70 4.31 9.90 -12.83
C SER A 70 3.77 8.73 -13.68
N MET A 71 4.53 7.64 -13.82
CA MET A 71 4.10 6.40 -14.51
C MET A 71 4.04 5.23 -13.52
N PRO A 72 2.90 5.00 -12.85
CA PRO A 72 2.74 3.89 -11.93
C PRO A 72 2.75 2.56 -12.70
N LEU A 73 3.48 1.59 -12.18
CA LEU A 73 3.60 0.24 -12.74
C LEU A 73 2.79 -0.78 -11.94
N ALA A 74 2.88 -0.72 -10.61
CA ALA A 74 2.27 -1.71 -9.74
C ALA A 74 1.88 -1.12 -8.37
N VAL A 75 0.93 -1.78 -7.72
CA VAL A 75 0.50 -1.51 -6.34
C VAL A 75 0.82 -2.72 -5.48
N VAL A 76 1.37 -2.50 -4.29
CA VAL A 76 1.59 -3.53 -3.29
C VAL A 76 0.74 -3.19 -2.06
N GLU A 77 -0.16 -4.11 -1.72
CA GLU A 77 -1.01 -4.03 -0.52
C GLU A 77 -0.44 -4.95 0.54
N ALA A 78 -0.16 -4.40 1.72
CA ALA A 78 0.35 -5.17 2.84
C ALA A 78 -0.79 -5.70 3.68
N LYS A 79 -0.63 -6.91 4.22
CA LYS A 79 -1.56 -7.48 5.19
C LYS A 79 -0.79 -7.97 6.40
N ALA A 80 -1.39 -7.79 7.58
CA ALA A 80 -0.92 -8.49 8.76
C ALA A 80 -1.01 -10.00 8.50
N ASN A 81 0.04 -10.75 8.89
CA ASN A 81 0.12 -12.19 8.67
C ASN A 81 -0.77 -13.00 9.65
N LYS A 82 -1.95 -12.45 9.98
CA LYS A 82 -3.00 -13.05 10.82
C LYS A 82 -4.13 -13.64 9.98
N HIS A 83 -4.21 -13.31 8.70
CA HIS A 83 -5.25 -13.77 7.79
C HIS A 83 -4.65 -14.39 6.53
N GLU A 84 -5.32 -15.41 5.99
CA GLU A 84 -4.89 -16.16 4.81
C GLU A 84 -4.63 -15.23 3.61
N ILE A 85 -3.61 -15.57 2.81
CA ILE A 85 -3.10 -14.85 1.63
C ILE A 85 -4.23 -14.44 0.65
N GLY A 86 -5.33 -15.21 0.61
CA GLY A 86 -6.48 -14.96 -0.27
C GLY A 86 -7.33 -13.73 0.05
N LYS A 87 -7.23 -13.11 1.24
CA LYS A 87 -8.08 -11.95 1.60
C LYS A 87 -7.76 -10.66 0.82
N GLY A 88 -6.69 -10.62 0.03
CA GLY A 88 -6.29 -9.47 -0.81
C GLY A 88 -6.50 -9.66 -2.31
N MET A 89 -6.83 -10.89 -2.75
CA MET A 89 -7.07 -11.23 -4.14
C MET A 89 -8.56 -11.01 -4.42
N GLN A 90 -8.88 -9.92 -5.13
CA GLN A 90 -10.20 -9.59 -5.66
C GLN A 90 -11.25 -9.05 -4.66
N GLN A 91 -11.61 -7.77 -4.85
CA GLN A 91 -13.00 -7.35 -4.71
C GLN A 91 -13.42 -6.79 -6.06
N GLY A 92 -14.40 -7.44 -6.68
CA GLY A 92 -15.10 -6.91 -7.85
C GLY A 92 -15.79 -5.59 -7.55
#